data_AF-A0A965DIU1-F1
#
_entry.id   AF-A0A965DIU1-F1
#
_cell.length_a   1.000
_cell.length_b   1.000
_cell.length_c   1.000
_cell.angle_alpha   90.00
_cell.angle_beta   90.00
_cell.angle_gamma   90.00
#
_symmetry.space_group_name_H-M   'P 1'
#
loop_
_entity.id
_entity.type
_entity.pdbx_description
1 polymer ?
#
loop_
_entity_poly.entity_id
_entity_poly.type
_entity_poly.pdbx_seq_one_letter_code
_entity_poly.pdbx_strand_id
1 'polypeptide(L)'
;MGRIFITSGHGELAEGQVGYGLTSGGGLRDMILLRDLIVTELRSRRIEIIGVPDDLSQQQSILWINDRARPHDVAFAIQSDGSHSLRSQGTIIYTIGNNTIRLSQGELLLLALLRRVPHLNSQGVKPDTESIMGRIPFCRELVIPSLLMGVFDHRHSDDRALFQSQRREFALGIADGLIPWIGDMESEMTNPDLSPISFPSVPISINGQPYSEPGILINGNAYIPVDLIDRLGIQSTNLGAIRRVNHRGVVYTKAIELWSSPITIHWDSVQRQIHVHSIRRICPESFDRIMGCGHASEEQLMTFLRNHNELVKEDFWQLPGFYREEAVIEGVNHDLAFCQMCLETNFLHSSYSIQPIQNNFAGLGIRGDNEEGISFPSPRLGIRAHIQHLKAYASTEPLVQELVDPRFGFICRGIAPLVHQLSGRWNADLHYGEKIRVLMRNLYSGMEFV
;
A
#
# COMPACT_ATOMS: atom_id res chain seq x y z
N MET A 1 10.33 -17.36 -27.55
CA MET A 1 9.96 -17.89 -26.24
C MET A 1 10.73 -17.20 -25.16
N GLY A 2 9.99 -16.51 -24.28
CA GLY A 2 10.54 -16.10 -23.00
C GLY A 2 10.84 -17.31 -22.12
N ARG A 3 11.46 -17.04 -20.98
CA ARG A 3 11.87 -18.06 -20.00
C ARG A 3 11.10 -17.87 -18.71
N ILE A 4 10.95 -18.96 -17.97
CA ILE A 4 10.35 -18.94 -16.63
C ILE A 4 11.47 -18.89 -15.60
N PHE A 5 11.46 -17.90 -14.71
CA PHE A 5 12.22 -17.94 -13.46
C PHE A 5 11.35 -18.56 -12.38
N ILE A 6 11.85 -19.56 -11.66
CA ILE A 6 11.10 -20.20 -10.58
C ILE A 6 11.88 -20.17 -9.26
N THR A 7 11.23 -19.75 -8.18
CA THR A 7 11.79 -19.76 -6.83
C THR A 7 10.91 -20.53 -5.85
N SER A 8 11.52 -21.25 -4.93
CA SER A 8 10.89 -21.84 -3.75
C SER A 8 11.06 -20.87 -2.58
N GLY A 9 9.96 -20.53 -1.90
CA GLY A 9 9.87 -19.45 -0.92
C GLY A 9 10.95 -19.53 0.16
N HIS A 10 11.33 -18.37 0.69
CA HIS A 10 12.41 -18.25 1.65
C HIS A 10 11.86 -18.46 3.07
N GLY A 11 12.43 -19.41 3.83
CA GLY A 11 12.21 -19.42 5.27
C GLY A 11 12.76 -18.11 5.84
N GLU A 12 11.98 -17.40 6.66
CA GLU A 12 12.43 -16.19 7.34
C GLU A 12 13.62 -16.53 8.25
N LEU A 13 14.84 -16.42 7.72
CA LEU A 13 16.01 -16.22 8.56
C LEU A 13 16.05 -14.72 8.85
N ALA A 14 15.32 -14.34 9.89
CA ALA A 14 15.47 -13.02 10.49
C ALA A 14 16.93 -12.85 10.93
N GLU A 15 17.54 -11.75 10.49
CA GLU A 15 18.88 -11.36 10.92
C GLU A 15 18.94 -11.32 12.46
N GLY A 16 19.83 -12.12 13.04
CA GLY A 16 20.35 -11.87 14.40
C GLY A 16 19.80 -12.70 15.57
N GLN A 17 19.03 -13.77 15.40
CA GLN A 17 18.71 -14.68 16.52
C GLN A 17 19.26 -16.11 16.31
N VAL A 18 20.18 -16.49 17.20
CA VAL A 18 20.57 -17.89 17.44
C VAL A 18 19.55 -18.51 18.41
N GLY A 19 18.73 -19.42 17.88
CA GLY A 19 18.12 -20.55 18.60
C GLY A 19 16.92 -20.25 19.51
N TYR A 20 15.73 -20.73 19.11
CA TYR A 20 15.04 -21.88 19.70
C TYR A 20 13.65 -21.98 19.06
N GLY A 21 13.51 -22.86 18.06
CA GLY A 21 12.26 -23.04 17.31
C GLY A 21 12.42 -23.96 16.11
N LEU A 22 12.96 -25.16 16.32
CA LEU A 22 12.89 -26.25 15.35
C LEU A 22 11.44 -26.71 15.18
N THR A 23 10.65 -25.97 14.42
CA THR A 23 9.36 -26.38 13.84
C THR A 23 9.20 -25.55 12.55
N SER A 24 9.49 -25.98 11.33
CA SER A 24 9.52 -27.31 10.75
C SER A 24 10.24 -27.25 9.39
N GLY A 25 11.40 -27.90 9.24
CA GLY A 25 12.14 -27.96 7.97
C GLY A 25 11.44 -28.70 6.82
N GLY A 26 10.14 -29.03 6.98
CA GLY A 26 9.33 -29.73 6.00
C GLY A 26 8.81 -28.84 4.88
N GLY A 27 8.36 -27.61 5.18
CA GLY A 27 7.72 -26.71 4.20
C GLY A 27 8.66 -26.28 3.07
N LEU A 28 9.84 -25.76 3.41
CA LEU A 28 10.86 -25.36 2.42
C LEU A 28 11.31 -26.55 1.56
N ARG A 29 11.56 -27.70 2.19
CA ARG A 29 11.95 -28.93 1.48
C ARG A 29 10.85 -29.40 0.53
N ASP A 30 9.60 -29.37 0.98
CA ASP A 30 8.43 -29.72 0.17
C ASP A 30 8.31 -28.78 -1.05
N MET A 31 8.60 -27.48 -0.91
CA MET A 31 8.63 -26.52 -2.01
C MET A 31 9.78 -26.73 -2.98
N ILE A 32 11.00 -27.00 -2.50
CA ILE A 32 12.15 -27.32 -3.36
C ILE A 32 11.85 -28.57 -4.21
N LEU A 33 11.30 -29.62 -3.60
CA LEU A 33 10.92 -30.84 -4.32
C LEU A 33 9.83 -30.58 -5.36
N LEU A 34 8.85 -29.73 -5.06
CA LEU A 34 7.83 -29.33 -6.03
C LEU A 34 8.43 -28.53 -7.19
N ARG A 35 9.29 -27.54 -6.90
CA ARG A 35 10.00 -26.74 -7.91
C ARG A 35 10.75 -27.64 -8.88
N ASP A 36 11.52 -28.60 -8.38
CA ASP A 36 12.36 -29.47 -9.21
C ASP A 36 11.50 -30.36 -10.12
N LEU A 37 10.33 -30.81 -9.65
CA LEU A 37 9.35 -31.49 -10.50
C LEU A 37 8.78 -30.56 -11.57
N ILE A 38 8.38 -29.33 -11.23
CA ILE A 38 7.88 -28.34 -12.21
C ILE A 38 8.95 -28.06 -13.27
N VAL A 39 10.21 -27.85 -12.86
CA VAL A 39 11.35 -27.66 -13.76
C VAL A 39 11.51 -28.85 -14.71
N THR A 40 11.41 -30.07 -14.18
CA THR A 40 11.52 -31.30 -14.97
C THR A 40 10.38 -31.40 -16.00
N GLU A 41 9.14 -31.19 -15.58
CA GLU A 41 7.95 -31.25 -16.43
C GLU A 41 8.00 -30.20 -17.55
N LEU A 42 8.35 -28.95 -17.23
CA LEU A 42 8.46 -27.87 -18.22
C LEU A 42 9.60 -28.10 -19.22
N ARG A 43 10.77 -28.57 -18.76
CA ARG A 43 11.89 -28.91 -19.66
C ARG A 43 11.54 -30.06 -20.59
N SER A 44 10.80 -31.08 -20.12
CA SER A 44 10.33 -32.19 -20.96
C SER A 44 9.46 -31.72 -22.14
N ARG A 45 8.78 -30.58 -21.97
CA ARG A 45 7.91 -29.93 -22.96
C ARG A 45 8.62 -28.82 -23.73
N ARG A 46 9.96 -28.75 -23.64
CA ARG A 46 10.84 -27.77 -24.30
C ARG A 46 10.56 -26.31 -23.89
N ILE A 47 10.04 -26.10 -22.68
CA ILE A 47 9.92 -24.76 -22.10
C ILE A 47 11.21 -24.42 -21.35
N GLU A 48 11.77 -23.25 -21.63
CA GLU A 48 12.98 -22.78 -20.94
C GLU A 48 12.62 -22.28 -19.53
N ILE A 49 13.22 -22.90 -18.51
CA ILE A 49 13.00 -22.57 -17.10
C ILE A 49 14.30 -22.58 -16.31
N ILE A 50 14.45 -21.56 -15.47
CA ILE A 50 15.61 -21.25 -14.65
C ILE A 50 15.20 -21.29 -13.18
N GLY A 51 15.75 -22.23 -12.42
CA GLY A 51 15.62 -22.25 -10.97
C GLY A 51 16.50 -21.18 -10.33
N VAL A 52 15.93 -20.37 -9.46
CA VAL A 52 16.67 -19.41 -8.64
C VAL A 52 17.43 -20.16 -7.54
N PRO A 53 18.69 -19.81 -7.23
CA PRO A 53 19.46 -20.48 -6.18
C PRO A 53 18.78 -20.42 -4.80
N ASP A 54 18.80 -21.56 -4.10
CA ASP A 54 18.09 -21.75 -2.81
C ASP A 54 18.75 -21.05 -1.62
N ASP A 55 20.01 -20.62 -1.76
CA ASP A 55 20.81 -19.94 -0.75
C ASP A 55 20.57 -18.42 -0.70
N LEU A 56 19.80 -17.88 -1.65
CA LEU A 56 19.48 -16.45 -1.71
C LEU A 56 18.32 -16.11 -0.78
N SER A 57 18.38 -14.93 -0.15
CA SER A 57 17.22 -14.32 0.52
C SER A 57 16.18 -13.86 -0.51
N GLN A 58 14.97 -13.48 -0.03
CA GLN A 58 13.93 -12.92 -0.91
C GLN A 58 14.43 -11.71 -1.72
N GLN A 59 15.11 -10.77 -1.06
CA GLN A 59 15.64 -9.59 -1.74
C GLN A 59 16.74 -9.96 -2.74
N GLN A 60 17.61 -10.89 -2.38
CA GLN A 60 18.68 -11.36 -3.26
C GLN A 60 18.13 -12.10 -4.48
N SER A 61 17.09 -12.91 -4.31
CA SER A 61 16.38 -13.59 -5.41
C SER A 61 15.77 -12.61 -6.40
N ILE A 62 15.13 -11.55 -5.92
CA ILE A 62 14.55 -10.49 -6.75
C ILE A 62 15.65 -9.81 -7.58
N LEU A 63 16.74 -9.40 -6.93
CA LEU A 63 17.88 -8.78 -7.62
C LEU A 63 18.51 -9.73 -8.65
N TRP A 64 18.65 -11.01 -8.29
CA TRP A 64 19.22 -12.03 -9.16
C TRP A 64 18.40 -12.26 -10.42
N ILE A 65 17.07 -12.30 -10.30
CA ILE A 65 16.14 -12.39 -11.43
C ILE A 65 16.24 -11.12 -12.29
N ASN A 66 16.16 -9.94 -11.68
CA ASN A 66 16.16 -8.66 -12.40
C ASN A 66 17.43 -8.41 -13.24
N ASP A 67 18.58 -8.90 -12.76
CA ASP A 67 19.87 -8.84 -13.45
C ASP A 67 19.91 -9.74 -14.71
N ARG A 68 19.09 -10.80 -14.75
CA ARG A 68 19.10 -11.82 -15.81
C ARG A 68 17.88 -11.78 -16.73
N ALA A 69 16.84 -11.07 -16.30
CA ALA A 69 15.56 -11.01 -16.99
C ALA A 69 15.68 -10.35 -18.36
N ARG A 70 14.96 -10.91 -19.34
CA ARG A 70 14.82 -10.40 -20.70
C ARG A 70 13.35 -10.07 -20.97
N PRO A 71 13.06 -9.26 -22.00
CA PRO A 71 11.72 -9.19 -22.57
C PRO A 71 11.10 -10.57 -22.75
N HIS A 72 9.82 -10.71 -22.42
CA HIS A 72 9.01 -11.95 -22.49
C HIS A 72 9.28 -12.98 -21.39
N ASP A 73 10.30 -12.81 -20.55
CA ASP A 73 10.47 -13.69 -19.39
C ASP A 73 9.35 -13.47 -18.36
N VAL A 74 9.04 -14.51 -17.58
CA VAL A 74 8.09 -14.46 -16.47
C VAL A 74 8.72 -15.06 -15.21
N ALA A 75 8.23 -14.69 -14.04
CA ALA A 75 8.72 -15.18 -12.76
C ALA A 75 7.60 -15.81 -11.92
N PHE A 76 7.87 -16.94 -11.30
CA PHE A 76 6.91 -17.67 -10.49
C PHE A 76 7.53 -18.08 -9.15
N ALA A 77 6.87 -17.75 -8.05
CA ALA A 77 7.27 -18.17 -6.71
C ALA A 77 6.27 -19.19 -6.15
N ILE A 78 6.76 -20.21 -5.46
CA ILE A 78 5.94 -21.15 -4.69
C ILE A 78 6.35 -21.13 -3.22
N GLN A 79 5.40 -21.16 -2.30
CA GLN A 79 5.67 -21.22 -0.86
C GLN A 79 4.63 -22.08 -0.14
N SER A 80 4.96 -22.58 1.05
CA SER A 80 3.97 -23.12 1.98
C SER A 80 3.29 -21.94 2.67
N ASP A 81 1.95 -21.85 2.61
CA ASP A 81 1.19 -20.73 3.16
C ASP A 81 1.24 -20.74 4.70
N GLY A 82 1.31 -19.53 5.26
CA GLY A 82 1.53 -19.26 6.69
C GLY A 82 2.03 -17.84 6.99
N SER A 83 2.62 -17.14 6.01
CA SER A 83 3.24 -15.81 6.19
C SER A 83 2.38 -14.63 5.72
N HIS A 84 1.38 -14.84 4.85
CA HIS A 84 0.65 -13.74 4.20
C HIS A 84 -0.87 -13.76 4.37
N SER A 85 -1.41 -14.73 5.13
CA SER A 85 -2.85 -14.90 5.34
C SER A 85 -3.19 -15.35 6.78
N LEU A 86 -4.11 -14.63 7.44
CA LEU A 86 -4.50 -14.88 8.86
C LEU A 86 -5.53 -16.01 9.03
N ARG A 87 -6.23 -16.38 7.95
CA ARG A 87 -7.33 -17.34 7.94
C ARG A 87 -7.35 -18.08 6.63
N SER A 88 -6.73 -19.25 6.56
CA SER A 88 -6.52 -19.84 5.25
C SER A 88 -6.17 -21.31 5.27
N GLN A 89 -7.19 -22.12 5.04
CA GLN A 89 -7.02 -23.47 4.52
C GLN A 89 -7.00 -23.40 2.98
N GLY A 90 -6.12 -24.16 2.33
CA GLY A 90 -6.05 -24.25 0.87
C GLY A 90 -5.02 -23.37 0.16
N THR A 91 -4.99 -23.50 -1.17
CA THR A 91 -4.07 -22.84 -2.10
C THR A 91 -4.50 -21.40 -2.40
N ILE A 92 -3.54 -20.50 -2.61
CA ILE A 92 -3.78 -19.08 -2.97
C ILE A 92 -2.73 -18.60 -3.98
N ILE A 93 -3.11 -17.71 -4.89
CA ILE A 93 -2.15 -17.03 -5.77
C ILE A 93 -2.24 -15.53 -5.54
N TYR A 94 -1.09 -14.90 -5.28
CA TYR A 94 -0.93 -13.46 -5.20
C TYR A 94 -0.41 -12.87 -6.50
N THR A 95 -1.00 -11.73 -6.86
CA THR A 95 -0.66 -10.93 -8.04
C THR A 95 -0.28 -9.52 -7.64
N ILE A 96 0.34 -8.76 -8.54
CA ILE A 96 0.49 -7.31 -8.33
C ILE A 96 -0.91 -6.64 -8.33
N GLY A 97 -1.17 -5.80 -7.33
CA GLY A 97 -2.43 -5.04 -7.24
C GLY A 97 -2.76 -4.22 -8.49
N ASN A 98 -4.06 -4.04 -8.73
CA ASN A 98 -4.60 -3.25 -9.86
C ASN A 98 -4.13 -3.71 -11.26
N ASN A 99 -3.78 -4.99 -11.43
CA ASN A 99 -3.37 -5.56 -12.71
C ASN A 99 -4.31 -6.70 -13.13
N THR A 100 -5.32 -6.36 -13.92
CA THR A 100 -6.37 -7.28 -14.39
C THR A 100 -5.81 -8.40 -15.28
N ILE A 101 -4.77 -8.12 -16.08
CA ILE A 101 -4.08 -9.14 -16.89
C ILE A 101 -3.41 -10.17 -15.98
N ARG A 102 -2.69 -9.70 -14.95
CA ARG A 102 -2.03 -10.58 -13.98
C ARG A 102 -3.03 -11.40 -13.19
N LEU A 103 -4.16 -10.80 -12.82
CA LEU A 103 -5.26 -11.50 -12.16
C LEU A 103 -5.76 -12.66 -13.04
N SER A 104 -6.10 -12.39 -14.30
CA SER A 104 -6.56 -13.41 -15.25
C SER A 104 -5.52 -14.52 -15.49
N GLN A 105 -4.24 -14.16 -15.60
CA GLN A 105 -3.15 -15.15 -15.73
C GLN A 105 -2.99 -16.00 -14.47
N GLY A 106 -3.19 -15.42 -13.29
CA GLY A 106 -3.26 -16.16 -12.03
C GLY A 106 -4.46 -17.11 -12.01
N GLU A 107 -5.63 -16.68 -12.48
CA GLU A 107 -6.85 -17.50 -12.51
C GLU A 107 -6.70 -18.71 -13.43
N LEU A 108 -6.10 -18.51 -14.61
CA LEU A 108 -5.80 -19.60 -15.53
C LEU A 108 -4.84 -20.63 -14.92
N LEU A 109 -3.79 -20.15 -14.22
CA LEU A 109 -2.85 -21.02 -13.53
C LEU A 109 -3.56 -21.82 -12.42
N LEU A 110 -4.38 -21.15 -11.61
CA LEU A 110 -5.17 -21.80 -10.55
C LEU A 110 -6.13 -22.85 -11.12
N LEU A 111 -6.84 -22.53 -12.20
CA LEU A 111 -7.77 -23.45 -12.86
C LEU A 111 -7.05 -24.69 -13.40
N ALA A 112 -5.84 -24.53 -13.96
CA ALA A 112 -5.02 -25.66 -14.42
C ALA A 112 -4.64 -26.59 -13.26
N LEU A 113 -4.28 -26.02 -12.10
CA LEU A 113 -3.99 -26.78 -10.89
C LEU A 113 -5.23 -27.54 -10.38
N LEU A 114 -6.37 -26.85 -10.25
CA LEU A 114 -7.61 -27.46 -9.74
C LEU A 114 -8.17 -28.56 -10.66
N ARG A 115 -7.91 -28.50 -11.96
CA ARG A 115 -8.26 -29.60 -12.89
C ARG A 115 -7.48 -30.88 -12.62
N ARG A 116 -6.25 -30.77 -12.13
CA ARG A 116 -5.39 -31.92 -11.77
C ARG A 116 -5.65 -32.40 -10.35
N VAL A 117 -5.91 -31.46 -9.43
CA VAL A 117 -6.12 -31.73 -8.01
C VAL A 117 -7.49 -31.19 -7.59
N PRO A 118 -8.60 -31.85 -7.95
CA PRO A 118 -9.97 -31.33 -7.74
C PRO A 118 -10.39 -31.24 -6.27
N HIS A 119 -9.68 -31.96 -5.38
CA HIS A 119 -9.91 -31.92 -3.94
C HIS A 119 -9.10 -30.85 -3.21
N LEU A 120 -8.29 -30.06 -3.93
CA LEU A 120 -7.52 -28.98 -3.35
C LEU A 120 -8.45 -27.82 -2.98
N ASN A 121 -8.49 -27.48 -1.69
CA ASN A 121 -9.13 -26.26 -1.23
C ASN A 121 -8.42 -25.04 -1.84
N SER A 122 -9.18 -24.03 -2.26
CA SER A 122 -8.63 -22.83 -2.91
C SER A 122 -9.25 -21.56 -2.34
N GLN A 123 -8.40 -20.56 -2.14
CA GLN A 123 -8.77 -19.20 -1.75
C GLN A 123 -8.96 -18.27 -2.95
N GLY A 124 -8.75 -18.77 -4.16
CA GLY A 124 -8.73 -17.97 -5.38
C GLY A 124 -7.40 -17.26 -5.59
N VAL A 125 -7.48 -16.23 -6.44
CA VAL A 125 -6.37 -15.36 -6.81
C VAL A 125 -6.65 -13.98 -6.21
N LYS A 126 -5.67 -13.42 -5.50
CA LYS A 126 -5.82 -12.15 -4.79
C LYS A 126 -4.72 -11.16 -5.18
N PRO A 127 -5.01 -9.86 -5.22
CA PRO A 127 -3.96 -8.86 -5.30
C PRO A 127 -3.12 -8.87 -4.02
N ASP A 128 -1.84 -8.51 -4.13
CA ASP A 128 -0.92 -8.48 -3.00
C ASP A 128 -1.31 -7.46 -1.91
N THR A 129 -2.17 -6.50 -2.24
CA THR A 129 -2.81 -5.59 -1.29
C THR A 129 -3.69 -6.28 -0.25
N GLU A 130 -4.19 -7.48 -0.55
CA GLU A 130 -4.97 -8.30 0.38
C GLU A 130 -4.11 -9.26 1.22
N SER A 131 -2.79 -9.23 1.06
CA SER A 131 -1.87 -9.93 1.98
C SER A 131 -1.82 -9.21 3.34
N ILE A 132 -1.42 -9.92 4.41
CA ILE A 132 -1.21 -9.33 5.75
C ILE A 132 -0.34 -8.06 5.71
N MET A 133 0.65 -8.04 4.82
CA MET A 133 1.61 -6.94 4.70
C MET A 133 1.16 -5.85 3.72
N GLY A 134 0.01 -6.02 3.04
CA GLY A 134 -0.51 -5.12 2.01
C GLY A 134 0.41 -4.96 0.78
N ARG A 135 1.48 -5.75 0.71
CA ARG A 135 2.56 -5.67 -0.27
C ARG A 135 3.36 -6.97 -0.28
N ILE A 136 3.60 -7.52 -1.47
CA ILE A 136 4.50 -8.66 -1.66
C ILE A 136 5.67 -8.22 -2.55
N PRO A 137 6.91 -8.15 -2.03
CA PRO A 137 8.08 -7.71 -2.80
C PRO A 137 8.25 -8.46 -4.13
N PHE A 138 8.04 -9.77 -4.14
CA PHE A 138 8.14 -10.60 -5.35
C PHE A 138 7.16 -10.15 -6.47
N CYS A 139 5.97 -9.66 -6.09
CA CYS A 139 4.99 -9.16 -7.05
C CYS A 139 5.32 -7.75 -7.55
N ARG A 140 5.98 -6.91 -6.73
CA ARG A 140 6.17 -5.47 -7.02
C ARG A 140 7.56 -5.10 -7.52
N GLU A 141 8.61 -5.82 -7.12
CA GLU A 141 10.00 -5.42 -7.34
C GLU A 141 10.66 -6.11 -8.54
N LEU A 142 9.96 -7.08 -9.17
CA LEU A 142 10.45 -7.71 -10.39
C LEU A 142 10.19 -6.84 -11.63
N VAL A 143 11.20 -6.77 -12.51
CA VAL A 143 11.10 -6.04 -13.78
C VAL A 143 10.21 -6.77 -14.79
N ILE A 144 10.02 -8.07 -14.60
CA ILE A 144 9.20 -8.97 -15.42
C ILE A 144 7.89 -9.36 -14.72
N PRO A 145 6.85 -9.74 -15.49
CA PRO A 145 5.65 -10.43 -15.00
C PRO A 145 5.91 -11.44 -13.88
N SER A 146 5.18 -11.36 -12.76
CA SER A 146 5.36 -12.30 -11.65
C SER A 146 4.08 -12.74 -10.95
N LEU A 147 4.06 -13.98 -10.49
CA LEU A 147 3.00 -14.59 -9.67
C LEU A 147 3.64 -15.29 -8.47
N LEU A 148 2.99 -15.21 -7.30
CA LEU A 148 3.40 -15.97 -6.12
C LEU A 148 2.26 -16.90 -5.69
N MET A 149 2.53 -18.18 -5.47
CA MET A 149 1.55 -19.18 -5.05
C MET A 149 1.86 -19.69 -3.64
N GLY A 150 0.89 -19.57 -2.73
CA GLY A 150 0.83 -20.37 -1.52
C GLY A 150 0.22 -21.73 -1.85
N VAL A 151 1.03 -22.79 -1.87
CA VAL A 151 0.64 -24.10 -2.40
C VAL A 151 -0.33 -24.83 -1.48
N PHE A 152 -0.06 -24.82 -0.17
CA PHE A 152 -0.91 -25.38 0.87
C PHE A 152 -0.55 -24.73 2.22
N ASP A 153 -1.48 -24.75 3.19
CA ASP A 153 -1.20 -24.30 4.56
C ASP A 153 -0.55 -25.42 5.38
N HIS A 154 0.66 -25.18 5.88
CA HIS A 154 1.40 -26.14 6.70
C HIS A 154 0.77 -26.39 8.09
N ARG A 155 -0.14 -25.50 8.55
CA ARG A 155 -0.88 -25.64 9.81
C ARG A 155 -2.00 -26.68 9.72
N HIS A 156 -2.36 -27.11 8.51
CA HIS A 156 -3.41 -28.10 8.24
C HIS A 156 -2.80 -29.41 7.72
N SER A 157 -2.87 -30.48 8.52
CA SER A 157 -2.25 -31.77 8.20
C SER A 157 -2.80 -32.41 6.92
N ASP A 158 -4.07 -32.20 6.62
CA ASP A 158 -4.76 -32.83 5.49
C ASP A 158 -4.31 -32.24 4.16
N ASP A 159 -4.14 -30.92 4.08
CA ASP A 159 -3.65 -30.23 2.88
C ASP A 159 -2.19 -30.66 2.58
N ARG A 160 -1.37 -30.82 3.62
CA ARG A 160 -0.01 -31.33 3.48
C ARG A 160 0.02 -32.80 3.05
N ALA A 161 -0.85 -33.64 3.59
CA ALA A 161 -0.94 -35.06 3.21
C ALA A 161 -1.43 -35.22 1.75
N LEU A 162 -2.40 -34.41 1.32
CA LEU A 162 -2.84 -34.32 -0.06
C LEU A 162 -1.68 -33.91 -0.98
N PHE A 163 -0.96 -32.85 -0.63
CA PHE A 163 0.22 -32.40 -1.37
C PHE A 163 1.29 -33.51 -1.47
N GLN A 164 1.62 -34.18 -0.37
CA GLN A 164 2.66 -35.21 -0.36
C GLN A 164 2.27 -36.44 -1.20
N SER A 165 1.00 -36.83 -1.17
CA SER A 165 0.49 -37.97 -1.95
C SER A 165 0.32 -37.66 -3.44
N GLN A 166 0.06 -36.39 -3.79
CA GLN A 166 -0.24 -35.97 -5.17
C GLN A 166 0.75 -34.92 -5.73
N ARG A 167 1.97 -34.84 -5.19
CA ARG A 167 2.97 -33.81 -5.57
C ARG A 167 3.22 -33.71 -7.08
N ARG A 168 3.16 -34.85 -7.77
CA ARG A 168 3.31 -34.89 -9.24
C ARG A 168 2.14 -34.22 -9.96
N GLU A 169 0.90 -34.41 -9.49
CA GLU A 169 -0.28 -33.74 -10.05
C GLU A 169 -0.24 -32.23 -9.81
N PHE A 170 0.28 -31.78 -8.66
CA PHE A 170 0.57 -30.36 -8.43
C PHE A 170 1.58 -29.81 -9.45
N ALA A 171 2.69 -30.52 -9.66
CA ALA A 171 3.71 -30.09 -10.62
C ALA A 171 3.16 -30.04 -12.06
N LEU A 172 2.37 -31.05 -12.46
CA LEU A 172 1.70 -31.09 -13.76
C LEU A 172 0.68 -29.96 -13.92
N GLY A 173 -0.15 -29.71 -12.91
CA GLY A 173 -1.15 -28.64 -12.95
C GLY A 173 -0.53 -27.25 -13.02
N ILE A 174 0.53 -27.01 -12.26
CA ILE A 174 1.31 -25.77 -12.33
C ILE A 174 1.97 -25.63 -13.71
N ALA A 175 2.60 -26.69 -14.23
CA ALA A 175 3.21 -26.66 -15.57
C ALA A 175 2.15 -26.39 -16.66
N ASP A 176 0.98 -27.03 -16.59
CA ASP A 176 -0.15 -26.82 -17.50
C ASP A 176 -0.65 -25.37 -17.48
N GLY A 177 -0.56 -24.69 -16.33
CA GLY A 177 -0.91 -23.27 -16.17
C GLY A 177 0.17 -22.28 -16.61
N LEU A 178 1.45 -22.61 -16.42
CA LEU A 178 2.58 -21.73 -16.79
C LEU A 178 2.82 -21.68 -18.31
N ILE A 179 2.55 -22.76 -19.04
CA ILE A 179 2.73 -22.83 -20.50
C ILE A 179 1.89 -21.80 -21.27
N PRO A 180 0.56 -21.70 -21.08
CA PRO A 180 -0.24 -20.70 -21.79
C PRO A 180 0.15 -19.28 -21.38
N TRP A 181 0.50 -19.06 -20.11
CA TRP A 181 0.94 -17.74 -19.65
C TRP A 181 2.18 -17.26 -20.40
N ILE A 182 3.20 -18.11 -20.60
CA ILE A 182 4.38 -17.70 -21.36
C ILE A 182 4.12 -17.54 -22.86
N GLY A 183 3.15 -18.27 -23.41
CA GLY A 183 2.72 -18.15 -24.81
C GLY A 183 1.93 -16.87 -25.11
N ASP A 184 1.07 -16.43 -24.18
CA ASP A 184 0.32 -15.17 -24.31
C ASP A 184 1.28 -13.96 -24.42
N MET A 185 2.40 -14.00 -23.70
CA MET A 185 3.43 -12.96 -23.77
C MET A 185 4.06 -12.84 -25.18
N GLU A 186 4.05 -13.90 -25.99
CA GLU A 186 4.58 -13.86 -27.36
C GLU A 186 3.61 -13.22 -28.36
N SER A 187 2.31 -13.34 -28.13
CA SER A 187 1.26 -12.85 -29.04
C SER A 187 1.09 -11.33 -28.98
N GLU A 188 1.58 -10.67 -27.94
CA GLU A 188 1.54 -9.20 -27.81
C GLU A 188 2.49 -8.45 -28.78
N MET A 189 3.38 -9.13 -29.51
CA MET A 189 4.42 -8.49 -30.33
C MET A 189 4.52 -8.91 -31.81
N THR A 190 3.64 -9.77 -32.35
CA THR A 190 3.62 -10.06 -33.81
C THR A 190 2.97 -8.93 -34.63
N ASN A 191 3.51 -7.71 -34.51
CA ASN A 191 3.30 -6.62 -35.47
C ASN A 191 4.67 -6.33 -36.10
N PRO A 192 4.93 -6.73 -37.35
CA PRO A 192 6.26 -6.70 -37.93
C PRO A 192 6.51 -5.32 -38.52
N ASP A 193 7.20 -4.45 -37.80
CA ASP A 193 7.91 -3.35 -38.45
C ASP A 193 9.27 -3.12 -37.78
N LEU A 194 10.32 -3.53 -38.50
CA LEU A 194 11.72 -3.35 -38.14
C LEU A 194 12.07 -1.87 -38.22
N SER A 195 11.81 -1.15 -37.13
CA SER A 195 12.37 0.16 -36.84
C SER A 195 13.06 0.11 -35.47
N PRO A 196 14.13 0.90 -35.23
CA PRO A 196 14.99 0.79 -34.04
C PRO A 196 14.13 0.81 -32.78
N ILE A 197 14.06 -0.34 -32.08
CA ILE A 197 13.22 -0.65 -30.91
C ILE A 197 12.24 0.49 -30.61
N SER A 198 11.21 0.63 -31.45
CA SER A 198 10.24 1.71 -31.31
C SER A 198 9.19 1.22 -30.32
N PHE A 199 9.27 1.69 -29.08
CA PHE A 199 8.23 1.39 -28.11
C PHE A 199 6.92 2.08 -28.52
N PRO A 200 5.76 1.41 -28.43
CA PRO A 200 4.48 2.04 -28.68
C PRO A 200 4.31 3.25 -27.75
N SER A 201 4.02 4.40 -28.35
CA SER A 201 3.74 5.64 -27.63
C SER A 201 2.36 5.54 -26.98
N VAL A 202 2.30 5.97 -25.72
CA VAL A 202 1.10 5.86 -24.89
C VAL A 202 0.73 7.26 -24.39
N PRO A 203 -0.46 7.80 -24.74
CA PRO A 203 -0.90 9.08 -24.19
C PRO A 203 -0.97 9.03 -22.67
N ILE A 204 -0.60 10.14 -22.03
CA ILE A 204 -0.70 10.32 -20.57
C ILE A 204 -1.77 11.39 -20.31
N SER A 205 -2.70 11.10 -19.41
CA SER A 205 -3.65 12.07 -18.84
C SER A 205 -3.33 12.30 -17.38
N ILE A 206 -3.23 13.56 -16.94
CA ILE A 206 -3.03 13.94 -15.55
C ILE A 206 -4.31 14.60 -15.06
N ASN A 207 -5.03 13.98 -14.11
CA ASN A 207 -6.30 14.48 -13.58
C ASN A 207 -7.31 14.88 -14.68
N GLY A 208 -7.40 14.09 -15.74
CA GLY A 208 -8.30 14.33 -16.88
C GLY A 208 -7.76 15.29 -17.95
N GLN A 209 -6.55 15.84 -17.78
CA GLN A 209 -5.92 16.74 -18.76
C GLN A 209 -4.80 16.04 -19.54
N PRO A 210 -4.70 16.21 -20.88
CA PRO A 210 -3.66 15.58 -21.66
C PRO A 210 -2.27 16.15 -21.30
N TYR A 211 -1.32 15.26 -21.07
CA TYR A 211 0.08 15.61 -20.85
C TYR A 211 0.85 15.59 -22.18
N SER A 212 1.72 16.58 -22.39
CA SER A 212 2.34 16.84 -23.68
C SER A 212 3.34 15.78 -24.12
N GLU A 213 3.96 15.07 -23.17
CA GLU A 213 4.94 14.02 -23.46
C GLU A 213 4.31 12.63 -23.24
N PRO A 214 4.28 11.75 -24.25
CA PRO A 214 3.69 10.42 -24.10
C PRO A 214 4.62 9.46 -23.34
N GLY A 215 4.01 8.51 -22.64
CA GLY A 215 4.67 7.34 -22.09
C GLY A 215 5.02 6.30 -23.15
N ILE A 216 5.67 5.22 -22.74
CA ILE A 216 6.03 4.11 -23.62
C ILE A 216 5.63 2.78 -23.01
N LEU A 217 5.31 1.81 -23.86
CA LEU A 217 5.05 0.43 -23.45
C LEU A 217 6.27 -0.45 -23.68
N ILE A 218 6.78 -1.09 -22.63
CA ILE A 218 7.89 -2.06 -22.72
C ILE A 218 7.41 -3.38 -22.10
N ASN A 219 7.24 -4.41 -22.93
CA ASN A 219 6.82 -5.77 -22.50
C ASN A 219 5.56 -5.78 -21.63
N GLY A 220 4.51 -5.08 -22.08
CA GLY A 220 3.23 -4.97 -21.35
C GLY A 220 3.26 -4.06 -20.11
N ASN A 221 4.40 -3.46 -19.78
CA ASN A 221 4.51 -2.51 -18.67
C ASN A 221 4.51 -1.07 -19.19
N ALA A 222 3.70 -0.22 -18.57
CA ALA A 222 3.68 1.21 -18.84
C ALA A 222 4.88 1.90 -18.20
N TYR A 223 5.55 2.77 -18.96
CA TYR A 223 6.62 3.63 -18.49
C TYR A 223 6.25 5.08 -18.73
N ILE A 224 6.61 5.95 -17.79
CA ILE A 224 6.38 7.40 -17.88
C ILE A 224 7.71 8.17 -17.90
N PRO A 225 7.76 9.35 -18.55
CA PRO A 225 8.92 10.23 -18.54
C PRO A 225 9.37 10.63 -17.13
N VAL A 226 10.69 10.77 -16.91
CA VAL A 226 11.25 11.15 -15.59
C VAL A 226 10.99 12.62 -15.25
N ASP A 227 10.91 13.49 -16.25
CA ASP A 227 10.53 14.89 -16.04
C ASP A 227 9.09 15.03 -15.51
N LEU A 228 8.19 14.10 -15.85
CA LEU A 228 6.86 13.98 -15.24
C LEU A 228 6.98 13.62 -13.75
N ILE A 229 7.87 12.71 -13.37
CA ILE A 229 8.15 12.36 -11.96
C ILE A 229 8.64 13.59 -11.19
N ASP A 230 9.57 14.35 -11.77
CA ASP A 230 10.13 15.56 -11.18
C ASP A 230 9.04 16.64 -11.02
N ARG A 231 8.18 16.84 -12.03
CA ARG A 231 7.03 17.76 -11.97
C ARG A 231 5.99 17.35 -10.93
N LEU A 232 5.85 16.05 -10.70
CA LEU A 232 4.97 15.48 -9.67
C LEU A 232 5.60 15.51 -8.27
N GLY A 233 6.84 15.98 -8.14
CA GLY A 233 7.51 16.16 -6.86
C GLY A 233 7.84 14.85 -6.16
N ILE A 234 8.17 13.80 -6.89
CA ILE A 234 8.72 12.59 -6.30
C ILE A 234 10.24 12.80 -6.19
N GLN A 235 10.78 12.85 -4.96
CA GLN A 235 12.23 13.08 -4.78
C GLN A 235 13.01 11.94 -5.43
N SER A 236 13.82 12.30 -6.43
CA SER A 236 14.62 11.36 -7.22
C SER A 236 15.70 10.63 -6.42
N THR A 237 15.90 11.00 -5.15
CA THR A 237 16.89 10.50 -4.20
C THR A 237 16.45 9.24 -3.43
N ASN A 238 15.15 8.95 -3.32
CA ASN A 238 14.65 7.66 -2.80
C ASN A 238 14.53 6.56 -3.88
N LEU A 239 14.94 6.86 -5.13
CA LEU A 239 14.81 5.99 -6.30
C LEU A 239 16.04 5.09 -6.54
N GLY A 240 16.85 4.79 -5.52
CA GLY A 240 18.11 4.04 -5.67
C GLY A 240 17.99 2.63 -6.27
N ALA A 241 16.77 2.10 -6.38
CA ALA A 241 16.47 0.78 -6.95
C ALA A 241 15.60 0.83 -8.22
N ILE A 242 15.17 2.00 -8.69
CA ILE A 242 14.20 2.16 -9.79
C ILE A 242 14.96 2.31 -11.13
N ARG A 243 14.76 1.35 -12.04
CA ARG A 243 15.54 1.21 -13.28
C ARG A 243 15.02 2.16 -14.36
N ARG A 244 15.89 3.06 -14.85
CA ARG A 244 15.58 4.05 -15.89
C ARG A 244 15.91 3.52 -17.29
N VAL A 245 15.05 3.82 -18.27
CA VAL A 245 15.25 3.47 -19.69
C VAL A 245 15.39 4.75 -20.50
N ASN A 246 16.48 4.91 -21.25
CA ASN A 246 16.61 6.02 -22.21
C ASN A 246 16.07 5.58 -23.57
N HIS A 247 15.09 6.32 -24.10
CA HIS A 247 14.56 6.12 -25.44
C HIS A 247 14.39 7.47 -26.14
N ARG A 248 15.01 7.63 -27.32
CA ARG A 248 14.96 8.88 -28.13
C ARG A 248 15.33 10.16 -27.38
N GLY A 249 16.22 10.07 -26.39
CA GLY A 249 16.67 11.22 -25.61
C GLY A 249 15.80 11.57 -24.41
N VAL A 250 14.70 10.85 -24.19
CA VAL A 250 13.85 10.97 -22.99
C VAL A 250 14.12 9.78 -22.07
N VAL A 251 14.27 10.05 -20.78
CA VAL A 251 14.47 9.03 -19.76
C VAL A 251 13.13 8.64 -19.16
N TYR A 252 12.83 7.35 -19.13
CA TYR A 252 11.57 6.78 -18.67
C TYR A 252 11.76 5.92 -17.43
N THR A 253 10.73 5.84 -16.58
CA THR A 253 10.65 4.91 -15.44
C THR A 253 9.40 4.05 -15.53
N LYS A 254 9.40 2.85 -14.93
CA LYS A 254 8.20 2.00 -14.87
C LYS A 254 7.12 2.68 -14.02
N ALA A 255 5.95 2.89 -14.59
CA ALA A 255 4.89 3.70 -13.99
C ALA A 255 4.40 3.11 -12.64
N ILE A 256 4.31 1.78 -12.54
CA ILE A 256 3.84 1.10 -11.32
C ILE A 256 4.88 1.08 -10.18
N GLU A 257 6.15 1.42 -10.44
CA GLU A 257 7.17 1.57 -9.39
C GLU A 257 6.97 2.87 -8.58
N LEU A 258 6.12 3.78 -9.07
CA LEU A 258 5.76 5.02 -8.38
C LEU A 258 4.58 4.85 -7.41
N TRP A 259 4.12 3.62 -7.19
CA TRP A 259 2.98 3.29 -6.34
C TRP A 259 3.24 3.49 -4.84
N SER A 260 4.50 3.73 -4.43
CA SER A 260 4.87 4.15 -3.07
C SER A 260 4.83 5.67 -2.86
N SER A 261 4.26 6.41 -3.81
CA SER A 261 4.08 7.87 -3.80
C SER A 261 2.58 8.18 -3.92
N PRO A 262 2.07 9.37 -3.51
CA PRO A 262 0.65 9.78 -3.56
C PRO A 262 0.03 9.93 -4.97
N ILE A 263 0.43 9.11 -5.94
CA ILE A 263 0.04 9.17 -7.33
C ILE A 263 -0.51 7.82 -7.74
N THR A 264 -1.79 7.78 -8.11
CA THR A 264 -2.42 6.57 -8.62
C THR A 264 -2.25 6.55 -10.13
N ILE A 265 -1.54 5.56 -10.64
CA ILE A 265 -1.34 5.39 -12.08
C ILE A 265 -2.20 4.22 -12.55
N HIS A 266 -3.13 4.50 -13.46
CA HIS A 266 -4.05 3.56 -14.07
C HIS A 266 -3.73 3.40 -15.55
N TRP A 267 -3.78 2.17 -16.05
CA TRP A 267 -3.68 1.85 -17.47
C TRP A 267 -5.08 1.57 -18.02
N ASP A 268 -5.57 2.42 -18.93
CA ASP A 268 -6.77 2.13 -19.71
C ASP A 268 -6.38 1.30 -20.94
N SER A 269 -6.71 0.01 -20.91
CA SER A 269 -6.45 -0.93 -22.00
C SER A 269 -7.32 -0.70 -23.23
N VAL A 270 -8.49 -0.10 -23.08
CA VAL A 270 -9.44 0.17 -24.17
C VAL A 270 -8.99 1.41 -24.95
N GLN A 271 -8.61 2.48 -24.25
CA GLN A 271 -8.14 3.73 -24.86
C GLN A 271 -6.62 3.75 -25.10
N ARG A 272 -5.90 2.71 -24.66
CA ARG A 272 -4.44 2.63 -24.65
C ARG A 272 -3.79 3.87 -24.03
N GLN A 273 -4.31 4.30 -22.89
CA GLN A 273 -3.94 5.56 -22.24
C GLN A 273 -3.50 5.34 -20.79
N ILE A 274 -2.45 6.03 -20.36
CA ILE A 274 -2.04 6.09 -18.95
C ILE A 274 -2.78 7.25 -18.29
N HIS A 275 -3.58 6.96 -17.26
CA HIS A 275 -4.20 7.95 -16.41
C HIS A 275 -3.40 8.08 -15.13
N VAL A 276 -2.71 9.20 -15.00
CA VAL A 276 -2.00 9.60 -13.79
C VAL A 276 -2.96 10.45 -12.97
N HIS A 277 -3.51 9.87 -11.92
CA HIS A 277 -4.25 10.60 -10.90
C HIS A 277 -3.23 11.08 -9.88
N SER A 278 -2.78 12.31 -10.09
CA SER A 278 -1.90 12.99 -9.16
C SER A 278 -2.77 13.83 -8.22
N ILE A 279 -2.88 13.41 -6.97
CA ILE A 279 -3.24 14.35 -5.92
C ILE A 279 -2.05 15.31 -5.85
N ARG A 280 -2.22 16.58 -6.27
CA ARG A 280 -1.16 17.59 -6.10
C ARG A 280 -0.69 17.51 -4.64
N ARG A 281 0.62 17.39 -4.43
CA ARG A 281 1.29 17.40 -3.12
C ARG A 281 0.54 18.28 -2.11
N ILE A 282 -0.12 17.62 -1.17
CA ILE A 282 0.14 17.84 0.25
C ILE A 282 1.56 17.31 0.43
N CYS A 283 2.53 18.16 0.71
CA CYS A 283 3.92 17.75 0.83
C CYS A 283 4.04 16.54 1.79
N PRO A 284 4.88 15.52 1.53
CA PRO A 284 5.18 14.47 2.51
C PRO A 284 5.77 15.05 3.79
N GLU A 285 6.43 16.20 3.68
CA GLU A 285 6.86 17.00 4.82
C GLU A 285 5.71 17.76 5.52
N SER A 286 4.50 17.82 4.96
CA SER A 286 3.35 18.56 5.53
C SER A 286 2.20 17.68 6.02
N PHE A 287 2.25 16.36 5.84
CA PHE A 287 1.28 15.44 6.47
C PHE A 287 1.48 15.36 7.99
N ASP A 288 2.72 15.62 8.42
CA ASP A 288 3.11 15.63 9.83
C ASP A 288 3.17 17.03 10.40
N ARG A 289 3.06 18.08 9.60
CA ARG A 289 3.07 19.45 10.12
C ARG A 289 1.68 19.80 10.63
N ILE A 290 1.65 20.35 11.84
CA ILE A 290 0.42 20.86 12.44
C ILE A 290 -0.03 22.13 11.70
N MET A 291 0.92 22.97 11.27
CA MET A 291 0.63 24.10 10.38
C MET A 291 0.57 23.63 8.93
N GLY A 292 -0.51 23.95 8.23
CA GLY A 292 -0.74 23.55 6.84
C GLY A 292 -2.22 23.53 6.48
N CYS A 293 -2.52 23.07 5.27
CA CYS A 293 -3.89 22.91 4.80
C CYS A 293 -4.37 21.48 5.02
N GLY A 294 -5.58 21.31 5.54
CA GLY A 294 -6.32 20.06 5.39
C GLY A 294 -6.99 19.99 4.00
N HIS A 295 -7.44 18.81 3.63
CA HIS A 295 -7.95 18.47 2.31
C HIS A 295 -9.31 17.75 2.36
N ALA A 296 -9.68 17.16 3.50
CA ALA A 296 -10.97 16.52 3.63
C ALA A 296 -12.10 17.54 3.57
N SER A 297 -13.19 17.18 2.87
CA SER A 297 -14.43 17.92 2.87
C SER A 297 -15.20 17.70 4.17
N GLU A 298 -16.18 18.56 4.46
CA GLU A 298 -17.05 18.41 5.64
C GLU A 298 -17.79 17.07 5.64
N GLU A 299 -18.23 16.64 4.46
CA GLU A 299 -18.91 15.36 4.27
C GLU A 299 -17.97 14.18 4.57
N GLN A 300 -16.72 14.23 4.12
CA GLN A 300 -15.73 13.18 4.41
C GLN A 300 -15.41 13.09 5.89
N LEU A 301 -15.20 14.22 6.55
CA LEU A 301 -14.97 14.28 8.00
C LEU A 301 -16.18 13.77 8.79
N MET A 302 -17.40 14.12 8.35
CA MET A 302 -18.63 13.65 8.99
C MET A 302 -18.83 12.14 8.80
N THR A 303 -18.59 11.63 7.59
CA THR A 303 -18.65 10.19 7.29
C THR A 303 -17.62 9.42 8.10
N PHE A 304 -16.40 9.93 8.19
CA PHE A 304 -15.35 9.33 9.01
C PHE A 304 -15.75 9.22 10.48
N LEU A 305 -16.34 10.28 11.04
CA LEU A 305 -16.83 10.29 12.42
C LEU A 305 -17.98 9.28 12.61
N ARG A 306 -18.94 9.23 11.68
CA ARG A 306 -20.09 8.31 11.75
C ARG A 306 -19.71 6.84 11.63
N ASN A 307 -18.72 6.52 10.79
CA ASN A 307 -18.24 5.15 10.61
C ASN A 307 -17.64 4.57 11.90
N HIS A 308 -17.18 5.42 12.81
CA HIS A 308 -16.64 5.00 14.11
C HIS A 308 -17.66 5.16 15.24
N ASN A 309 -18.62 6.08 15.10
CA ASN A 309 -19.71 6.28 16.05
C ASN A 309 -21.03 6.56 15.31
N GLU A 310 -21.84 5.52 15.12
CA GLU A 310 -23.14 5.63 14.46
C GLU A 310 -24.16 6.46 15.26
N LEU A 311 -23.92 6.64 16.57
CA LEU A 311 -24.83 7.31 17.53
C LEU A 311 -24.45 8.78 17.79
N VAL A 312 -23.69 9.40 16.89
CA VAL A 312 -23.33 10.82 16.99
C VAL A 312 -24.59 11.69 17.02
N LYS A 313 -24.75 12.48 18.09
CA LYS A 313 -25.88 13.40 18.28
C LYS A 313 -25.90 14.49 17.20
N GLU A 314 -27.09 14.97 16.86
CA GLU A 314 -27.30 16.02 15.85
C GLU A 314 -26.56 17.32 16.17
N ASP A 315 -26.40 17.62 17.46
CA ASP A 315 -25.64 18.79 17.97
C ASP A 315 -24.19 18.84 17.45
N PHE A 316 -23.63 17.72 16.98
CA PHE A 316 -22.24 17.63 16.50
C PHE A 316 -22.08 17.63 14.97
N TRP A 317 -23.16 17.70 14.20
CA TRP A 317 -23.08 17.69 12.73
C TRP A 317 -22.37 18.90 12.14
N GLN A 318 -22.30 20.00 12.89
CA GLN A 318 -21.62 21.23 12.47
C GLN A 318 -20.11 21.23 12.74
N LEU A 319 -19.59 20.26 13.52
CA LEU A 319 -18.17 20.26 13.91
C LEU A 319 -17.22 20.23 12.70
N PRO A 320 -17.43 19.42 11.64
CA PRO A 320 -16.55 19.44 10.47
C PRO A 320 -16.40 20.83 9.84
N GLY A 321 -17.50 21.56 9.69
CA GLY A 321 -17.50 22.93 9.16
C GLY A 321 -16.73 23.89 10.06
N PHE A 322 -16.98 23.86 11.37
CA PHE A 322 -16.25 24.69 12.32
C PHE A 322 -14.75 24.40 12.37
N TYR A 323 -14.34 23.13 12.29
CA TYR A 323 -12.92 22.76 12.23
C TYR A 323 -12.25 23.33 10.98
N ARG A 324 -12.89 23.23 9.81
CA ARG A 324 -12.37 23.82 8.57
C ARG A 324 -12.24 25.33 8.67
N GLU A 325 -13.30 26.02 9.10
CA GLU A 325 -13.31 27.48 9.20
C GLU A 325 -12.24 28.00 10.17
N GLU A 326 -12.22 27.50 11.40
CA GLU A 326 -11.31 28.00 12.45
C GLU A 326 -9.85 27.66 12.14
N ALA A 327 -9.57 26.45 11.63
CA ALA A 327 -8.20 26.03 11.35
C ALA A 327 -7.63 26.71 10.10
N VAL A 328 -8.41 26.92 9.04
CA VAL A 328 -7.97 27.66 7.85
C VAL A 328 -7.57 29.09 8.20
N ILE A 329 -8.33 29.76 9.09
CA ILE A 329 -8.02 31.12 9.53
C ILE A 329 -6.67 31.17 10.27
N GLU A 330 -6.38 30.19 11.10
CA GLU A 330 -5.15 30.16 11.89
C GLU A 330 -3.96 29.49 11.16
N GLY A 331 -4.19 28.87 10.00
CA GLY A 331 -3.20 28.14 9.21
C GLY A 331 -2.89 26.74 9.75
N VAL A 332 -3.78 26.15 10.55
CA VAL A 332 -3.66 24.81 11.12
C VAL A 332 -4.33 23.80 10.18
N ASN A 333 -3.74 22.61 10.07
CA ASN A 333 -4.31 21.53 9.28
C ASN A 333 -5.60 21.01 9.94
N HIS A 334 -6.76 21.29 9.32
CA HIS A 334 -8.07 20.93 9.87
C HIS A 334 -8.32 19.42 9.94
N ASP A 335 -7.75 18.63 9.03
CA ASP A 335 -7.89 17.17 9.05
C ASP A 335 -7.21 16.58 10.29
N LEU A 336 -6.00 17.06 10.59
CA LEU A 336 -5.22 16.67 11.75
C LEU A 336 -5.93 17.06 13.04
N ALA A 337 -6.38 18.30 13.15
CA ALA A 337 -7.11 18.79 14.32
C ALA A 337 -8.41 17.99 14.53
N PHE A 338 -9.10 17.62 13.45
CA PHE A 338 -10.30 16.79 13.51
C PHE A 338 -9.99 15.34 13.96
N CYS A 339 -8.96 14.70 13.40
CA CYS A 339 -8.53 13.38 13.84
C CYS A 339 -8.07 13.36 15.29
N GLN A 340 -7.39 14.43 15.74
CA GLN A 340 -7.01 14.60 17.14
C GLN A 340 -8.24 14.72 18.04
N MET A 341 -9.26 15.48 17.64
CA MET A 341 -10.53 15.53 18.36
C MET A 341 -11.20 14.17 18.49
N CYS A 342 -11.22 13.39 17.39
CA CYS A 342 -11.74 12.03 17.43
C CYS A 342 -10.97 11.15 18.42
N LEU A 343 -9.65 11.33 18.53
CA LEU A 343 -8.85 10.60 19.50
C LEU A 343 -9.16 11.02 20.95
N GLU A 344 -9.16 12.33 21.22
CA GLU A 344 -9.37 12.89 22.57
C GLU A 344 -10.76 12.57 23.13
N THR A 345 -11.77 12.63 22.27
CA THR A 345 -13.17 12.42 22.67
C THR A 345 -13.63 10.97 22.50
N ASN A 346 -12.75 10.10 22.01
CA ASN A 346 -13.11 8.76 21.56
C ASN A 346 -14.33 8.81 20.60
N PHE A 347 -14.19 9.56 19.51
CA PHE A 347 -15.23 9.78 18.49
C PHE A 347 -16.56 10.29 19.06
N LEU A 348 -16.51 11.14 20.09
CA LEU A 348 -17.67 11.71 20.79
C LEU A 348 -18.57 10.65 21.47
N HIS A 349 -18.03 9.49 21.84
CA HIS A 349 -18.76 8.53 22.66
C HIS A 349 -19.05 9.11 24.06
N SER A 350 -20.31 9.03 24.49
CA SER A 350 -20.81 9.59 25.75
C SER A 350 -20.22 8.97 27.02
N SER A 351 -19.58 7.80 26.91
CA SER A 351 -19.01 7.03 28.02
C SER A 351 -17.57 7.40 28.38
N TYR A 352 -16.99 8.45 27.78
CA TYR A 352 -15.61 8.87 28.01
C TYR A 352 -15.51 10.09 28.96
N SER A 353 -14.35 10.30 29.60
CA SER A 353 -14.16 11.33 30.64
C SER A 353 -14.41 12.78 30.15
N ILE A 354 -14.35 13.02 28.84
CA ILE A 354 -14.73 14.30 28.23
C ILE A 354 -16.22 14.25 27.92
N GLN A 355 -17.03 14.86 28.78
CA GLN A 355 -18.45 14.97 28.51
C GLN A 355 -18.67 15.95 27.35
N PRO A 356 -19.38 15.57 26.27
CA PRO A 356 -19.59 16.43 25.11
C PRO A 356 -20.22 17.79 25.43
N ILE A 357 -20.85 17.93 26.60
CA ILE A 357 -21.41 19.19 27.11
C ILE A 357 -20.37 20.26 27.42
N GLN A 358 -19.11 19.88 27.66
CA GLN A 358 -18.03 20.82 27.99
C GLN A 358 -17.47 21.52 26.75
N ASN A 359 -17.82 21.07 25.53
CA ASN A 359 -17.24 21.55 24.27
C ASN A 359 -15.69 21.50 24.26
N ASN A 360 -15.08 20.65 25.09
CA ASN A 360 -13.62 20.54 25.22
C ASN A 360 -13.07 19.42 24.35
N PHE A 361 -13.11 19.66 23.04
CA PHE A 361 -12.74 18.68 22.02
C PHE A 361 -11.24 18.33 21.97
N ALA A 362 -10.42 18.97 22.81
CA ALA A 362 -8.97 18.85 22.85
C ALA A 362 -8.44 18.30 24.19
N GLY A 363 -9.33 17.93 25.12
CA GLY A 363 -8.93 17.45 26.45
C GLY A 363 -8.18 18.49 27.28
N LEU A 364 -8.39 19.78 27.02
CA LEU A 364 -7.62 20.86 27.65
C LEU A 364 -7.85 20.89 29.16
N GLY A 365 -6.77 20.81 29.92
CA GLY A 365 -6.80 20.94 31.38
C GLY A 365 -7.17 19.67 32.14
N ILE A 366 -7.26 18.51 31.48
CA ILE A 366 -7.54 17.23 32.14
C ILE A 366 -6.21 16.63 32.65
N ARG A 367 -6.05 16.44 33.97
CA ARG A 367 -4.92 15.70 34.55
C ARG A 367 -5.41 14.39 35.18
N GLY A 368 -5.68 13.41 34.32
CA GLY A 368 -6.12 12.07 34.73
C GLY A 368 -7.64 11.87 34.69
N ASP A 369 -8.09 10.64 35.00
CA ASP A 369 -9.42 10.15 34.63
C ASP A 369 -10.62 10.83 35.32
N ASN A 370 -10.38 11.67 36.35
CA ASN A 370 -11.41 12.23 37.24
C ASN A 370 -11.31 13.76 37.49
N GLU A 371 -10.52 14.53 36.72
CA GLU A 371 -10.48 15.99 36.86
C GLU A 371 -11.43 16.70 35.87
N GLU A 372 -12.18 17.69 36.35
CA GLU A 372 -13.03 18.53 35.50
C GLU A 372 -12.16 19.37 34.56
N GLY A 373 -12.14 19.00 33.27
CA GLY A 373 -11.46 19.76 32.23
C GLY A 373 -12.04 21.16 32.01
N ILE A 374 -11.35 21.99 31.23
CA ILE A 374 -11.85 23.31 30.82
C ILE A 374 -13.16 23.13 30.06
N SER A 375 -14.11 24.06 30.22
CA SER A 375 -15.39 24.05 29.49
C SER A 375 -15.56 25.31 28.67
N PHE A 376 -16.14 25.18 27.47
CA PHE A 376 -16.35 26.29 26.55
C PHE A 376 -17.84 26.58 26.34
N PRO A 377 -18.25 27.86 26.26
CA PRO A 377 -19.67 28.23 26.12
C PRO A 377 -20.35 27.73 24.84
N SER A 378 -19.58 27.46 23.80
CA SER A 378 -20.10 26.93 22.53
C SER A 378 -19.11 25.97 21.87
N PRO A 379 -19.59 25.06 21.00
CA PRO A 379 -18.73 24.15 20.25
C PRO A 379 -17.65 24.90 19.44
N ARG A 380 -18.04 26.01 18.80
CA ARG A 380 -17.12 26.83 18.00
C ARG A 380 -16.00 27.43 18.84
N LEU A 381 -16.28 27.89 20.06
CA LEU A 381 -15.25 28.42 20.96
C LEU A 381 -14.31 27.32 21.46
N GLY A 382 -14.83 26.12 21.72
CA GLY A 382 -14.02 24.95 22.06
C GLY A 382 -13.08 24.51 20.93
N ILE A 383 -13.59 24.50 19.69
CA ILE A 383 -12.78 24.25 18.49
C ILE A 383 -11.73 25.36 18.33
N ARG A 384 -12.10 26.63 18.47
CA ARG A 384 -11.14 27.73 18.40
C ARG A 384 -10.01 27.56 19.41
N ALA A 385 -10.34 27.22 20.66
CA ALA A 385 -9.33 26.97 21.69
C ALA A 385 -8.41 25.78 21.31
N HIS A 386 -8.97 24.69 20.76
CA HIS A 386 -8.18 23.58 20.22
C HIS A 386 -7.19 24.05 19.15
N ILE A 387 -7.68 24.77 18.13
CA ILE A 387 -6.86 25.28 17.03
C ILE A 387 -5.75 26.22 17.53
N GLN A 388 -6.08 27.11 18.46
CA GLN A 388 -5.09 27.99 19.10
C GLN A 388 -4.03 27.20 19.86
N HIS A 389 -4.42 26.15 20.59
CA HIS A 389 -3.49 25.29 21.31
C HIS A 389 -2.52 24.59 20.35
N LEU A 390 -3.03 24.05 19.23
CA LEU A 390 -2.19 23.45 18.18
C LEU A 390 -1.24 24.46 17.55
N LYS A 391 -1.72 25.67 17.24
CA LYS A 391 -0.88 26.75 16.72
C LYS A 391 0.20 27.18 17.72
N ALA A 392 -0.08 27.18 19.02
CA ALA A 392 0.92 27.47 20.03
C ALA A 392 2.05 26.44 20.01
N TYR A 393 1.74 25.14 19.91
CA TYR A 393 2.76 24.10 19.79
C TYR A 393 3.57 24.21 18.49
N ALA A 394 2.92 24.56 17.39
CA ALA A 394 3.51 24.41 16.07
C ALA A 394 4.15 25.66 15.47
N SER A 395 3.75 26.86 15.93
CA SER A 395 4.15 28.13 15.34
C SER A 395 4.40 29.21 16.39
N THR A 396 5.27 30.16 16.05
CA THR A 396 5.50 31.40 16.80
C THR A 396 4.70 32.59 16.24
N GLU A 397 3.99 32.43 15.13
CA GLU A 397 3.20 33.50 14.50
C GLU A 397 2.01 33.93 15.36
N PRO A 398 1.64 35.21 15.40
CA PRO A 398 0.49 35.66 16.19
C PRO A 398 -0.81 34.95 15.79
N LEU A 399 -1.76 34.89 16.73
CA LEU A 399 -3.12 34.47 16.45
C LEU A 399 -3.80 35.47 15.52
N VAL A 400 -4.67 34.96 14.64
CA VAL A 400 -5.49 35.80 13.75
C VAL A 400 -6.81 36.15 14.44
N GLN A 401 -7.36 35.22 15.21
CA GLN A 401 -8.58 35.39 15.99
C GLN A 401 -8.29 35.81 17.44
N GLU A 402 -9.33 36.28 18.13
CA GLU A 402 -9.28 36.55 19.57
C GLU A 402 -8.88 35.30 20.37
N LEU A 403 -7.99 35.47 21.34
CA LEU A 403 -7.52 34.40 22.21
C LEU A 403 -8.66 33.86 23.09
N VAL A 404 -8.95 32.56 22.97
CA VAL A 404 -9.97 31.84 23.75
C VAL A 404 -9.34 30.70 24.56
N ASP A 405 -8.23 30.12 24.10
CA ASP A 405 -7.50 29.10 24.86
C ASP A 405 -6.85 29.70 26.12
N PRO A 406 -7.34 29.38 27.34
CA PRO A 406 -6.78 29.93 28.57
C PRO A 406 -5.38 29.37 28.88
N ARG A 407 -4.96 28.31 28.17
CA ARG A 407 -3.65 27.68 28.33
C ARG A 407 -2.61 28.13 27.32
N PHE A 408 -2.98 28.95 26.35
CA PHE A 408 -2.11 29.37 25.25
C PHE A 408 -0.78 29.97 25.75
N GLY A 409 -0.84 30.76 26.83
CA GLY A 409 0.32 31.41 27.42
C GLY A 409 1.27 30.49 28.21
N PHE A 410 0.87 29.25 28.52
CA PHE A 410 1.70 28.30 29.27
C PHE A 410 2.57 27.42 28.37
N ILE A 411 2.44 27.55 27.04
CA ILE A 411 3.14 26.71 26.06
C ILE A 411 4.36 27.47 25.56
N CYS A 412 5.52 26.84 25.57
CA CYS A 412 6.67 27.35 24.84
C CYS A 412 6.38 27.24 23.34
N ARG A 413 6.19 28.39 22.67
CA ARG A 413 5.62 28.41 21.33
C ARG A 413 6.57 27.84 20.27
N GLY A 414 6.03 27.08 19.31
CA GLY A 414 6.79 26.47 18.21
C GLY A 414 7.63 25.25 18.62
N ILE A 415 7.40 24.68 19.81
CA ILE A 415 8.19 23.57 20.36
C ILE A 415 7.89 22.20 19.74
N ALA A 416 6.75 22.04 19.06
CA ALA A 416 6.34 20.82 18.39
C ALA A 416 5.67 21.13 17.03
N PRO A 417 6.44 21.52 15.99
CA PRO A 417 5.89 21.74 14.64
C PRO A 417 5.29 20.49 13.97
N LEU A 418 5.72 19.30 14.41
CA LEU A 418 5.30 18.02 13.85
C LEU A 418 4.40 17.21 14.79
N VAL A 419 3.44 16.46 14.26
CA VAL A 419 2.47 15.63 15.00
C VAL A 419 3.13 14.67 15.97
N HIS A 420 4.20 13.99 15.54
CA HIS A 420 4.92 13.04 16.40
C HIS A 420 5.56 13.72 17.63
N GLN A 421 5.80 15.03 17.58
CA GLN A 421 6.37 15.79 18.69
C GLN A 421 5.31 16.17 19.74
N LEU A 422 4.02 15.95 19.46
CA LEU A 422 2.95 16.08 20.47
C LEU A 422 3.01 14.96 21.50
N SER A 423 3.58 13.80 21.14
CA SER A 423 3.86 12.70 22.08
C SER A 423 4.74 13.14 23.23
N GLY A 424 4.30 12.90 24.47
CA GLY A 424 4.98 13.32 25.70
C GLY A 424 4.93 14.83 25.97
N ARG A 425 4.23 15.62 25.14
CA ARG A 425 4.08 17.09 25.32
C ARG A 425 2.63 17.50 25.48
N TRP A 426 1.81 17.17 24.48
CA TRP A 426 0.37 17.35 24.52
C TRP A 426 -0.26 16.29 25.41
N ASN A 427 0.10 15.04 25.17
CA ASN A 427 -0.38 13.86 25.90
C ASN A 427 0.82 13.07 26.43
N ALA A 428 0.70 12.47 27.62
CA ALA A 428 1.78 11.69 28.22
C ALA A 428 2.13 10.42 27.43
N ASP A 429 1.21 9.92 26.59
CA ASP A 429 1.45 8.77 25.71
C ASP A 429 2.53 9.07 24.66
N LEU A 430 3.59 8.26 24.64
CA LEU A 430 4.70 8.37 23.69
C LEU A 430 4.29 7.99 22.26
N HIS A 431 3.20 7.26 22.08
CA HIS A 431 2.67 6.87 20.76
C HIS A 431 1.54 7.78 20.29
N TYR A 432 1.23 8.86 21.02
CA TYR A 432 0.12 9.75 20.74
C TYR A 432 0.12 10.30 19.31
N GLY A 433 1.27 10.82 18.84
CA GLY A 433 1.38 11.32 17.47
C GLY A 433 1.17 10.23 16.41
N GLU A 434 1.65 9.01 16.64
CA GLU A 434 1.42 7.90 15.70
C GLU A 434 -0.06 7.51 15.63
N LYS A 435 -0.78 7.55 16.76
CA LYS A 435 -2.24 7.33 16.76
C LYS A 435 -2.98 8.35 15.90
N ILE A 436 -2.63 9.64 16.02
CA ILE A 436 -3.20 10.70 15.16
C ILE A 436 -2.87 10.43 13.69
N ARG A 437 -1.63 10.02 13.38
CA ARG A 437 -1.24 9.67 12.00
C ARG A 437 -2.02 8.50 11.43
N VAL A 438 -2.28 7.47 12.23
CA VAL A 438 -3.10 6.32 11.81
C VAL A 438 -4.53 6.78 11.52
N LEU A 439 -5.12 7.62 12.38
CA LEU A 439 -6.45 8.19 12.13
C LEU A 439 -6.49 9.03 10.86
N MET A 440 -5.47 9.85 10.62
CA MET A 440 -5.32 10.62 9.38
C MET A 440 -5.25 9.70 8.16
N ARG A 441 -4.45 8.64 8.20
CA ARG A 441 -4.41 7.65 7.10
C ARG A 441 -5.79 7.02 6.88
N ASN A 442 -6.49 6.65 7.94
CA ASN A 442 -7.82 6.05 7.84
C ASN A 442 -8.86 7.02 7.27
N LEU A 443 -8.81 8.30 7.64
CA LEU A 443 -9.66 9.36 7.09
C LEU A 443 -9.54 9.41 5.56
N TYR A 444 -8.32 9.33 5.02
CA TYR A 444 -8.11 9.34 3.57
C TYR A 444 -8.36 7.98 2.90
N SER A 445 -8.11 6.87 3.59
CA SER A 445 -8.41 5.52 3.06
C SER A 445 -9.92 5.27 2.94
N GLY A 446 -10.74 5.90 3.79
CA GLY A 446 -12.20 5.79 3.76
C GLY A 446 -12.90 6.71 2.76
N MET A 447 -12.15 7.47 1.95
CA MET A 447 -12.69 8.28 0.86
C MET A 447 -12.94 7.39 -0.36
N GLU A 448 -13.96 6.53 -0.30
CA GLU A 448 -14.56 5.94 -1.50
C GLU A 448 -15.25 7.08 -2.28
N PHE A 449 -14.68 7.46 -3.42
CA PHE A 449 -15.31 8.43 -4.31
C PHE A 449 -16.28 7.68 -5.23
N VAL A 450 -17.59 7.88 -5.00
CA VAL A 450 -18.65 7.57 -5.96
C VAL A 450 -18.46 8.33 -7.27
#